data_AF-A0A1W9MHG6-F1
#
_entry.id   AF-A0A1W9MHG6-F1
#
_cell.length_a   1.000
_cell.length_b   1.000
_cell.length_c   1.000
_cell.angle_alpha   90.00
_cell.angle_beta   90.00
_cell.angle_gamma   90.00
#
_symmetry.space_group_name_H-M   'P 1'
#
loop_
_entity.id
_entity.type
_entity.pdbx_description
1 polymer ?
#
loop_
_entity_poly.entity_id
_entity_poly.type
_entity_poly.pdbx_seq_one_letter_code
_entity_poly.pdbx_strand_id
1 'polypeptide(L)'
;MSKKMLAWGFLFFLVSATVFADQAAWIEKSDADKAAGMLGPGTILRSYCAPCGDTAWMELPVSQAEVTHREGGFYEVEVNGKGIDLAYIYIEKNGLWRNLAMILGIAVQDVPEFLPDLDFNKIAPSLSAPKNEKNLSLSVPKSEEIHLIDKIVNQCLEKDNSTLGMTTCLNDGYKLWDAELNKVYNQLRVNLKPAEQKTLKAAQAEWIKYRDAEFAFKISLYDSLQGTMYKVMNAEDRLEIVKKRTSELESYLKLLKE
;
A
#
# COMPACT_ATOMS: atom_id res chain seq x y z
N MET A 1 -42.00 -53.31 11.11
CA MET A 1 -40.96 -52.85 12.06
C MET A 1 -39.95 -52.01 11.30
N SER A 2 -39.90 -50.72 11.64
CA SER A 2 -39.13 -49.67 10.98
C SER A 2 -37.61 -49.87 11.18
N LYS A 3 -36.85 -49.87 10.09
CA LYS A 3 -35.39 -49.63 10.11
C LYS A 3 -35.17 -48.12 9.98
N LYS A 4 -34.70 -47.47 11.04
CA LYS A 4 -34.25 -46.08 11.00
C LYS A 4 -32.86 -46.02 10.34
N MET A 5 -32.78 -45.46 9.13
CA MET A 5 -31.52 -45.00 8.56
C MET A 5 -31.25 -43.59 9.12
N LEU A 6 -30.18 -43.45 9.89
CA LEU A 6 -29.66 -42.16 10.32
C LEU A 6 -28.82 -41.60 9.15
N ALA A 7 -29.37 -40.64 8.41
CA ALA A 7 -28.59 -39.86 7.46
C ALA A 7 -27.78 -38.82 8.24
N TRP A 8 -26.48 -39.03 8.36
CA TRP A 8 -25.54 -37.97 8.72
C TRP A 8 -25.51 -36.97 7.57
N GLY A 9 -26.26 -35.87 7.72
CA GLY A 9 -26.11 -34.72 6.86
C GLY A 9 -24.71 -34.14 7.05
N PHE A 10 -23.84 -34.38 6.07
CA PHE A 10 -22.66 -33.55 5.88
C PHE A 10 -23.18 -32.15 5.58
N LEU A 11 -23.20 -31.28 6.59
CA LEU A 11 -23.41 -29.85 6.42
C LEU A 11 -22.16 -29.35 5.69
N PHE A 12 -22.21 -29.39 4.36
CA PHE A 12 -21.21 -28.76 3.51
C PHE A 12 -21.38 -27.26 3.74
N PHE A 13 -20.65 -26.72 4.72
CA PHE A 13 -20.41 -25.29 4.80
C PHE A 13 -19.63 -24.94 3.54
N LEU A 14 -20.37 -24.55 2.50
CA LEU A 14 -19.85 -23.67 1.46
C LEU A 14 -19.35 -22.44 2.20
N VAL A 15 -18.05 -22.42 2.51
CA VAL A 15 -17.35 -21.20 2.91
C VAL A 15 -17.43 -20.33 1.66
N SER A 16 -18.47 -19.49 1.63
CA SER A 16 -18.59 -18.40 0.69
C SER A 16 -17.30 -17.61 0.76
N ALA A 17 -16.66 -17.47 -0.40
CA ALA A 17 -15.52 -16.63 -0.62
C ALA A 17 -15.84 -15.18 -0.20
N THR A 18 -15.65 -14.83 1.08
CA THR A 18 -15.43 -13.43 1.48
C THR A 18 -14.00 -13.08 1.06
N VAL A 19 -13.78 -13.10 -0.25
CA VAL A 19 -12.48 -12.90 -0.87
C VAL A 19 -12.32 -11.41 -1.07
N PHE A 20 -11.96 -10.70 0.00
CA PHE A 20 -11.40 -9.34 0.03
C PHE A 20 -12.10 -8.22 -0.76
N ALA A 21 -13.11 -8.45 -1.58
CA ALA A 21 -13.56 -7.55 -2.63
C ALA A 21 -14.49 -6.42 -2.14
N ASP A 22 -14.86 -6.42 -0.86
CA ASP A 22 -15.84 -5.51 -0.27
C ASP A 22 -15.36 -4.95 1.09
N GLN A 23 -14.16 -4.36 1.13
CA GLN A 23 -13.62 -3.79 2.36
C GLN A 23 -14.34 -2.50 2.76
N ALA A 24 -14.74 -1.69 1.78
CA ALA A 24 -15.46 -0.44 1.96
C ALA A 24 -16.47 -0.20 0.82
N ALA A 25 -17.12 -1.27 0.34
CA ALA A 25 -18.21 -1.18 -0.63
C ALA A 25 -19.50 -0.65 0.01
N TRP A 26 -19.83 -1.11 1.23
CA TRP A 26 -21.02 -0.71 1.98
C TRP A 26 -20.60 0.03 3.26
N ILE A 27 -20.89 1.33 3.33
CA ILE A 27 -20.39 2.26 4.35
C ILE A 27 -21.52 3.09 4.97
N GLU A 28 -21.21 3.87 6.00
CA GLU A 28 -22.17 4.80 6.62
C GLU A 28 -22.57 5.92 5.65
N LYS A 29 -23.82 6.40 5.78
CA LYS A 29 -24.35 7.47 4.92
C LYS A 29 -23.45 8.70 4.88
N SER A 30 -22.94 9.13 6.04
CA SER A 30 -22.09 10.32 6.13
C SER A 30 -20.80 10.16 5.33
N ASP A 31 -20.22 8.96 5.29
CA ASP A 31 -18.99 8.72 4.56
C ASP A 31 -19.25 8.52 3.08
N ALA A 32 -20.38 7.89 2.71
CA ALA A 32 -20.84 7.83 1.32
C ALA A 32 -21.11 9.23 0.74
N ASP A 33 -21.79 10.10 1.50
CA ASP A 33 -22.06 11.49 1.09
C ASP A 33 -20.76 12.29 0.92
N LYS A 34 -19.80 12.16 1.86
CA LYS A 34 -18.47 12.79 1.73
C LYS A 34 -17.73 12.26 0.51
N ALA A 35 -17.71 10.94 0.33
CA ALA A 35 -17.06 10.28 -0.80
C ALA A 35 -17.62 10.80 -2.12
N ALA A 36 -18.93 10.70 -2.34
CA ALA A 36 -19.58 11.19 -3.55
C ALA A 36 -19.33 12.69 -3.79
N GLY A 37 -19.29 13.51 -2.73
CA GLY A 37 -18.93 14.92 -2.80
C GLY A 37 -17.50 15.20 -3.32
N MET A 38 -16.59 14.22 -3.24
CA MET A 38 -15.24 14.29 -3.80
C MET A 38 -15.15 13.81 -5.26
N LEU A 39 -16.20 13.16 -5.77
CA LEU A 39 -16.23 12.49 -7.08
C LEU A 39 -17.13 13.27 -8.05
N GLY A 40 -16.80 14.53 -8.30
CA GLY A 40 -17.55 15.37 -9.24
C GLY A 40 -17.38 14.92 -10.70
N PRO A 41 -18.28 15.32 -11.61
CA PRO A 41 -18.10 15.10 -13.05
C PRO A 41 -16.75 15.66 -13.53
N GLY A 42 -16.00 14.84 -14.25
CA GLY A 42 -14.65 15.17 -14.74
C GLY A 42 -13.50 14.76 -13.81
N THR A 43 -13.77 14.27 -12.60
CA THR A 43 -12.74 13.63 -11.77
C THR A 43 -12.26 12.35 -12.44
N ILE A 44 -10.94 12.11 -12.42
CA ILE A 44 -10.35 10.82 -12.83
C ILE A 44 -10.00 10.07 -11.55
N LEU A 45 -10.53 8.86 -11.42
CA LEU A 45 -10.18 7.95 -10.33
C LEU A 45 -9.20 6.89 -10.84
N ARG A 46 -8.43 6.31 -9.94
CA ARG A 46 -7.70 5.07 -10.20
C ARG A 46 -8.27 3.95 -9.35
N SER A 47 -8.65 2.84 -9.97
CA SER A 47 -9.04 1.61 -9.27
C SER A 47 -7.85 0.66 -9.18
N TYR A 48 -7.50 0.20 -7.98
CA TYR A 48 -6.40 -0.73 -7.76
C TYR A 48 -6.63 -1.62 -6.53
N CYS A 49 -6.73 -2.92 -6.74
CA CYS A 49 -6.86 -3.94 -5.69
C CYS A 49 -5.57 -4.76 -5.54
N ALA A 50 -4.63 -4.26 -4.73
CA ALA A 50 -3.44 -5.01 -4.32
C ALA A 50 -3.76 -6.42 -3.75
N PRO A 51 -4.74 -6.62 -2.84
CA PRO A 51 -5.00 -7.94 -2.26
C PRO A 51 -5.68 -8.90 -3.24
N CYS A 52 -6.28 -8.38 -4.32
CA CYS A 52 -6.81 -9.17 -5.44
C CYS A 52 -5.71 -9.61 -6.42
N GLY A 53 -4.52 -9.02 -6.31
CA GLY A 53 -3.39 -9.29 -7.20
C GLY A 53 -3.33 -8.38 -8.43
N ASP A 54 -3.98 -7.21 -8.40
CA ASP A 54 -3.83 -6.23 -9.47
C ASP A 54 -2.36 -5.82 -9.63
N THR A 55 -1.90 -5.79 -10.88
CA THR A 55 -0.54 -5.39 -11.22
C THR A 55 -0.45 -3.95 -11.75
N ALA A 56 -1.59 -3.35 -12.09
CA ALA A 56 -1.73 -1.97 -12.53
C ALA A 56 -3.11 -1.43 -12.13
N TRP A 57 -3.23 -0.12 -11.99
CA TRP A 57 -4.52 0.52 -11.82
C TRP A 57 -5.25 0.67 -13.15
N MET A 58 -6.58 0.83 -13.06
CA MET A 58 -7.41 1.27 -14.18
C MET A 58 -7.93 2.67 -13.90
N GLU A 59 -7.95 3.52 -14.92
CA GLU A 59 -8.57 4.84 -14.80
C GLU A 59 -10.09 4.73 -14.96
N LEU A 60 -10.81 5.36 -14.03
CA LEU A 60 -12.26 5.42 -14.01
C LEU A 60 -12.67 6.90 -14.05
N PRO A 61 -12.95 7.45 -15.26
CA PRO A 61 -13.43 8.82 -15.39
C PRO A 61 -14.86 8.92 -14.86
N VAL A 62 -15.10 9.89 -13.99
CA VAL A 62 -16.40 10.11 -13.35
C VAL A 62 -17.25 10.99 -14.26
N SER A 63 -18.35 10.43 -14.77
CA SER A 63 -19.45 11.21 -15.36
C SER A 63 -20.49 11.57 -14.29
N GLN A 64 -20.72 10.64 -13.36
CA GLN A 64 -21.70 10.78 -12.30
C GLN A 64 -21.26 9.94 -11.08
N ALA A 65 -21.47 10.48 -9.89
CA ALA A 65 -21.32 9.75 -8.63
C ALA A 65 -22.61 9.91 -7.81
N GLU A 66 -23.17 8.79 -7.37
CA GLU A 66 -24.41 8.75 -6.60
C GLU A 66 -24.25 7.92 -5.33
N VAL A 67 -25.10 8.20 -4.35
CA VAL A 67 -25.16 7.44 -3.09
C VAL A 67 -26.45 6.65 -3.08
N THR A 68 -26.34 5.34 -3.10
CA THR A 68 -27.49 4.43 -3.11
C THR A 68 -27.64 3.73 -1.77
N HIS A 69 -28.85 3.70 -1.23
CA HIS A 69 -29.18 2.93 -0.03
C HIS A 69 -29.11 1.43 -0.32
N ARG A 70 -28.49 0.67 0.60
CA ARG A 70 -28.37 -0.79 0.57
C ARG A 70 -29.04 -1.41 1.80
N GLU A 71 -29.19 -2.72 1.78
CA GLU A 71 -29.77 -3.43 2.92
C GLU A 71 -28.96 -3.22 4.20
N GLY A 72 -29.62 -3.31 5.36
CA GLY A 72 -28.96 -3.11 6.66
C GLY A 72 -28.65 -1.66 7.03
N GLY A 73 -29.15 -0.67 6.27
CA GLY A 73 -28.93 0.76 6.55
C GLY A 73 -27.56 1.27 6.08
N PHE A 74 -26.83 0.47 5.31
CA PHE A 74 -25.59 0.87 4.65
C PHE A 74 -25.87 1.59 3.35
N TYR A 75 -24.85 2.26 2.85
CA TYR A 75 -24.88 3.01 1.61
C TYR A 75 -23.68 2.60 0.75
N GLU A 76 -23.90 2.58 -0.56
CA GLU A 76 -22.86 2.33 -1.55
C GLU A 76 -22.70 3.57 -2.42
N VAL A 77 -21.45 3.91 -2.73
CA VAL A 77 -21.15 4.93 -3.73
C VAL A 77 -21.14 4.26 -5.09
N GLU A 78 -21.91 4.79 -6.02
CA GLU A 78 -21.94 4.34 -7.41
C GLU A 78 -21.28 5.38 -8.30
N VAL A 79 -20.29 4.97 -9.09
CA VAL A 79 -19.68 5.79 -10.13
C VAL A 79 -20.15 5.27 -11.48
N ASN A 80 -20.78 6.14 -12.27
CA ASN A 80 -21.36 5.82 -13.57
C ASN A 80 -22.34 4.61 -13.52
N GLY A 81 -23.14 4.52 -12.45
CA GLY A 81 -24.10 3.43 -12.23
C GLY A 81 -23.47 2.09 -11.82
N LYS A 82 -22.20 2.08 -11.41
CA LYS A 82 -21.52 0.90 -10.88
C LYS A 82 -21.04 1.17 -9.46
N GLY A 83 -21.40 0.28 -8.53
CA GLY A 83 -20.87 0.29 -7.17
C GLY A 83 -19.35 0.21 -7.13
N ILE A 84 -18.75 1.03 -6.27
CA ILE A 84 -17.30 1.05 -6.04
C ILE A 84 -16.97 0.69 -4.59
N ASP A 85 -15.91 -0.09 -4.40
CA ASP A 85 -15.30 -0.29 -3.08
C ASP A 85 -14.25 0.80 -2.85
N LEU A 86 -14.50 1.68 -1.87
CA LEU A 86 -13.62 2.81 -1.58
C LEU A 86 -12.21 2.39 -1.17
N ALA A 87 -12.01 1.15 -0.69
CA ALA A 87 -10.69 0.61 -0.37
C ALA A 87 -9.79 0.46 -1.61
N TYR A 88 -10.39 0.40 -2.79
CA TYR A 88 -9.68 0.23 -4.06
C TYR A 88 -9.72 1.47 -4.94
N ILE A 89 -10.26 2.59 -4.46
CA ILE A 89 -10.37 3.83 -5.21
C ILE A 89 -9.34 4.83 -4.71
N TYR A 90 -8.61 5.43 -5.65
CA TYR A 90 -7.60 6.44 -5.38
C TYR A 90 -7.97 7.72 -6.12
N ILE A 91 -7.79 8.84 -5.45
CA ILE A 91 -8.00 10.18 -6.01
C ILE A 91 -6.70 10.97 -6.00
N GLU A 92 -6.53 11.82 -7.00
CA GLU A 92 -5.38 12.72 -7.05
C GLU A 92 -5.55 13.87 -6.05
N LYS A 93 -4.56 14.04 -5.18
CA LYS A 93 -4.39 15.18 -4.28
C LYS A 93 -2.94 15.62 -4.31
N ASN A 94 -2.70 16.87 -4.74
CA ASN A 94 -1.37 17.47 -4.78
C ASN A 94 -0.34 16.62 -5.56
N GLY A 95 -0.75 16.06 -6.70
CA GLY A 95 0.10 15.20 -7.53
C GLY A 95 0.30 13.77 -6.99
N LEU A 96 -0.41 13.38 -5.94
CA LEU A 96 -0.35 12.02 -5.37
C LEU A 96 -1.70 11.34 -5.47
N TRP A 97 -1.70 10.06 -5.86
CA TRP A 97 -2.89 9.23 -5.88
C TRP A 97 -3.08 8.57 -4.51
N ARG A 98 -3.99 9.09 -3.69
CA ARG A 98 -4.22 8.63 -2.32
C ARG A 98 -5.53 7.85 -2.19
N ASN A 99 -5.50 6.80 -1.38
CA ASN A 99 -6.63 5.91 -1.13
C ASN A 99 -7.83 6.67 -0.52
N LEU A 100 -8.99 6.57 -1.15
CA LEU A 100 -10.18 7.34 -0.81
C LEU A 100 -10.75 6.95 0.56
N ALA A 101 -10.79 5.65 0.89
CA ALA A 101 -11.22 5.18 2.21
C ALA A 101 -10.36 5.78 3.32
N MET A 102 -9.03 5.79 3.15
CA MET A 102 -8.11 6.37 4.13
C MET A 102 -8.23 7.89 4.26
N ILE A 103 -8.57 8.61 3.18
CA ILE A 103 -8.87 10.05 3.26
C ILE A 103 -10.08 10.32 4.15
N LEU A 104 -11.09 9.44 4.08
CA LEU A 104 -12.32 9.55 4.86
C LEU A 104 -12.18 8.99 6.28
N GLY A 105 -11.04 8.40 6.62
CA GLY A 105 -10.80 7.76 7.92
C GLY A 105 -11.48 6.39 8.06
N ILE A 106 -11.88 5.77 6.96
CA ILE A 106 -12.43 4.41 6.94
C ILE A 106 -11.27 3.41 7.06
N ALA A 107 -11.37 2.50 8.02
CA ALA A 107 -10.37 1.46 8.24
C ALA A 107 -10.40 0.42 7.11
N VAL A 108 -9.28 0.22 6.43
CA VAL A 108 -9.07 -0.74 5.34
C VAL A 108 -7.75 -1.48 5.54
N GLN A 109 -7.63 -2.66 4.94
CA GLN A 109 -6.51 -3.59 5.10
C GLN A 109 -5.91 -3.99 3.75
N ASP A 110 -4.63 -4.37 3.75
CA ASP A 110 -3.92 -4.91 2.58
C ASP A 110 -3.94 -4.01 1.32
N VAL A 111 -4.22 -2.70 1.47
CA VAL A 111 -4.21 -1.71 0.40
C VAL A 111 -3.22 -0.58 0.71
N PRO A 112 -2.45 -0.09 -0.27
CA PRO A 112 -1.51 0.99 -0.03
C PRO A 112 -2.24 2.32 0.20
N GLU A 113 -1.64 3.21 1.00
CA GLU A 113 -2.18 4.57 1.18
C GLU A 113 -2.02 5.41 -0.10
N PHE A 114 -0.94 5.17 -0.86
CA PHE A 114 -0.62 5.89 -2.09
C PHE A 114 -0.32 4.91 -3.22
N LEU A 115 -0.80 5.20 -4.42
CA LEU A 115 -0.27 4.50 -5.60
C LEU A 115 1.12 5.06 -5.93
N PRO A 116 2.12 4.20 -6.20
CA PRO A 116 3.38 4.67 -6.76
C PRO A 116 3.08 5.30 -8.11
N ASP A 117 3.60 6.51 -8.36
CA ASP A 117 3.55 7.07 -9.70
C ASP A 117 4.54 6.26 -10.55
N LEU A 118 4.04 5.25 -11.28
CA LEU A 118 4.85 4.32 -12.09
C LEU A 118 5.51 5.01 -13.31
N ASP A 119 5.52 6.34 -13.36
CA ASP A 119 6.27 7.10 -14.35
C ASP A 119 7.73 7.26 -13.91
N PHE A 120 8.51 6.19 -14.07
CA PHE A 120 9.97 6.22 -13.88
C PHE A 120 10.66 7.30 -14.73
N ASN A 121 10.04 7.77 -15.82
CA ASN A 121 10.59 8.82 -16.68
C ASN A 121 10.37 10.24 -16.13
N LYS A 122 9.44 10.45 -15.19
CA LYS A 122 9.32 11.71 -14.43
C LYS A 122 10.31 11.82 -13.26
N ILE A 123 10.78 10.68 -12.75
CA ILE A 123 11.80 10.60 -11.69
C ILE A 123 13.21 10.78 -12.27
N ALA A 124 13.42 10.37 -13.53
CA ALA A 124 14.71 10.38 -14.22
C ALA A 124 15.25 11.70 -14.85
N PRO A 125 14.50 12.80 -15.11
CA PRO A 125 15.04 13.90 -15.92
C PRO A 125 16.17 14.70 -15.26
N SER A 126 16.37 14.60 -13.94
CA SER A 126 17.52 15.20 -13.26
C SER A 126 18.73 14.26 -13.13
N LEU A 127 18.67 13.05 -13.73
CA LEU A 127 19.74 12.04 -13.73
C LEU A 127 20.76 12.25 -14.85
N SER A 128 21.18 13.48 -15.14
CA SER A 128 22.43 13.65 -15.88
C SER A 128 23.59 13.41 -14.91
N ALA A 129 24.07 12.17 -14.87
CA ALA A 129 25.29 11.80 -14.14
C ALA A 129 26.48 12.68 -14.59
N PRO A 130 27.34 13.16 -13.68
CA PRO A 130 28.59 13.78 -14.09
C PRO A 130 29.51 12.70 -14.67
N LYS A 131 29.84 12.83 -15.96
CA LYS A 131 30.86 12.05 -16.64
C LYS A 131 32.24 12.42 -16.09
N ASN A 132 32.73 11.77 -15.05
CA ASN A 132 34.18 11.67 -14.84
C ASN A 132 34.58 10.52 -13.90
N GLU A 133 34.71 9.32 -14.45
CA GLU A 133 35.47 8.26 -13.80
C GLU A 133 36.95 8.42 -14.15
N LYS A 134 37.76 8.84 -13.17
CA LYS A 134 39.20 8.58 -13.18
C LYS A 134 39.70 8.25 -11.78
N ASN A 135 40.04 6.97 -11.63
CA ASN A 135 41.01 6.36 -10.71
C ASN A 135 40.88 6.62 -9.20
N LEU A 136 40.44 5.59 -8.48
CA LEU A 136 41.24 5.06 -7.38
C LEU A 136 40.91 3.57 -7.15
N SER A 137 41.84 2.70 -7.53
CA SER A 137 41.80 1.26 -7.25
C SER A 137 42.17 1.01 -5.78
N LEU A 138 41.16 0.70 -4.97
CA LEU A 138 41.30 0.01 -3.70
C LEU A 138 40.33 -1.16 -3.74
N SER A 139 40.86 -2.37 -3.57
CA SER A 139 40.11 -3.61 -3.45
C SER A 139 39.27 -3.57 -2.17
N VAL A 140 38.04 -3.07 -2.27
CA VAL A 140 37.01 -3.14 -1.24
C VAL A 140 36.30 -4.49 -1.37
N PRO A 141 36.11 -5.26 -0.28
CA PRO A 141 35.32 -6.50 -0.34
C PRO A 141 33.90 -6.15 -0.78
N LYS A 142 33.30 -6.98 -1.66
CA LYS A 142 31.98 -6.82 -2.30
C LYS A 142 30.95 -6.25 -1.31
N SER A 143 30.83 -4.93 -1.25
CA SER A 143 29.82 -4.25 -0.43
C SER A 143 28.46 -4.61 -1.01
N GLU A 144 27.50 -4.96 -0.17
CA GLU A 144 26.11 -5.04 -0.57
C GLU A 144 25.77 -3.77 -1.36
N GLU A 145 25.33 -3.95 -2.60
CA GLU A 145 25.02 -2.84 -3.49
C GLU A 145 23.88 -2.06 -2.84
N ILE A 146 24.15 -0.81 -2.42
CA ILE A 146 23.15 0.06 -1.80
C ILE A 146 21.91 0.09 -2.70
N HIS A 147 20.74 -0.23 -2.14
CA HIS A 147 19.50 -0.31 -2.89
C HIS A 147 19.20 1.02 -3.60
N LEU A 148 18.64 0.97 -4.82
CA LEU A 148 18.41 2.18 -5.62
C LEU A 148 17.51 3.19 -4.89
N ILE A 149 16.52 2.72 -4.13
CA ILE A 149 15.63 3.57 -3.33
C ILE A 149 16.44 4.33 -2.26
N ASP A 150 17.39 3.67 -1.58
CA ASP A 150 18.25 4.33 -0.60
C ASP A 150 19.14 5.39 -1.27
N LYS A 151 19.64 5.14 -2.49
CA LYS A 151 20.38 6.15 -3.26
C LYS A 151 19.51 7.37 -3.55
N ILE A 152 18.24 7.17 -3.95
CA ILE A 152 17.29 8.25 -4.21
C ILE A 152 17.02 9.06 -2.94
N VAL A 153 16.78 8.38 -1.81
CA VAL A 153 16.54 9.04 -0.52
C VAL A 153 17.75 9.86 -0.09
N ASN A 154 18.96 9.28 -0.15
CA ASN A 154 20.19 9.97 0.23
C ASN A 154 20.44 11.22 -0.63
N GLN A 155 20.26 11.13 -1.95
CA GLN A 155 20.39 12.28 -2.85
C GLN A 155 19.36 13.39 -2.54
N CYS A 156 18.14 13.00 -2.17
CA CYS A 156 17.12 13.96 -1.75
C CYS A 156 17.53 14.68 -0.45
N LEU A 157 18.00 13.93 0.54
CA LEU A 157 18.46 14.45 1.84
C LEU A 157 19.67 15.38 1.70
N GLU A 158 20.60 15.08 0.79
CA GLU A 158 21.75 15.94 0.48
C GLU A 158 21.34 17.27 -0.16
N LYS A 159 20.26 17.28 -0.93
CA LYS A 159 19.77 18.47 -1.64
C LYS A 159 19.03 19.45 -0.74
N ASP A 160 18.29 18.96 0.25
CA ASP A 160 17.54 19.79 1.19
C ASP A 160 17.62 19.21 2.61
N ASN A 161 18.52 19.80 3.41
CA ASN A 161 18.75 19.42 4.80
C ASN A 161 17.88 20.21 5.81
N SER A 162 16.90 20.98 5.33
CA SER A 162 15.90 21.57 6.21
C SER A 162 15.01 20.47 6.79
N THR A 163 14.41 20.69 7.97
CA THR A 163 13.50 19.69 8.54
C THR A 163 12.34 19.34 7.59
N LEU A 164 11.81 20.33 6.87
CA LEU A 164 10.73 20.10 5.91
C LEU A 164 11.21 19.25 4.73
N GLY A 165 12.37 19.58 4.17
CA GLY A 165 13.02 18.83 3.10
C GLY A 165 13.28 17.38 3.49
N MET A 166 13.95 17.17 4.63
CA MET A 166 14.26 15.84 5.14
C MET A 166 13.01 15.00 5.38
N THR A 167 11.99 15.56 6.04
CA THR A 167 10.72 14.87 6.30
C THR A 167 10.02 14.50 4.98
N THR A 168 10.08 15.36 3.98
CA THR A 168 9.51 15.10 2.64
C THR A 168 10.25 13.96 1.96
N CYS A 169 11.60 14.03 1.89
CA CYS A 169 12.44 12.99 1.30
C CYS A 169 12.21 11.62 1.92
N LEU A 170 12.12 11.55 3.25
CA LEU A 170 11.89 10.29 3.97
C LEU A 170 10.48 9.74 3.75
N ASN A 171 9.45 10.61 3.70
CA ASN A 171 8.09 10.17 3.38
C ASN A 171 7.96 9.68 1.94
N ASP A 172 8.65 10.31 0.98
CA ASP A 172 8.68 9.83 -0.40
C ASP A 172 9.48 8.53 -0.52
N GLY A 173 10.59 8.41 0.20
CA GLY A 173 11.35 7.17 0.35
C GLY A 173 10.50 6.02 0.91
N TYR A 174 9.69 6.29 1.94
CA TYR A 174 8.74 5.33 2.49
C TYR A 174 7.76 4.82 1.43
N LYS A 175 7.20 5.71 0.59
CA LYS A 175 6.28 5.32 -0.49
C LYS A 175 6.95 4.40 -1.52
N LEU A 176 8.20 4.72 -1.89
CA LEU A 176 8.99 3.88 -2.79
C LEU A 176 9.26 2.50 -2.19
N TRP A 177 9.64 2.45 -0.91
CA TRP A 177 9.89 1.21 -0.20
C TRP A 177 8.62 0.35 -0.01
N ASP A 178 7.46 0.98 0.23
CA ASP A 178 6.18 0.27 0.33
C ASP A 178 5.75 -0.32 -1.02
N ALA A 179 6.00 0.39 -2.13
CA ALA A 179 5.79 -0.14 -3.47
C ALA A 179 6.73 -1.32 -3.76
N GLU A 180 8.01 -1.23 -3.40
CA GLU A 180 8.96 -2.33 -3.57
C GLU A 180 8.60 -3.54 -2.69
N LEU A 181 8.14 -3.32 -1.45
CA LEU A 181 7.62 -4.37 -0.57
C LEU A 181 6.52 -5.18 -1.28
N ASN A 182 5.52 -4.49 -1.83
CA ASN A 182 4.40 -5.13 -2.51
C ASN A 182 4.85 -5.90 -3.77
N LYS A 183 5.81 -5.34 -4.52
CA LYS A 183 6.42 -6.01 -5.67
C LYS A 183 7.14 -7.30 -5.25
N VAL A 184 8.02 -7.24 -4.24
CA VAL A 184 8.76 -8.41 -3.74
C VAL A 184 7.81 -9.45 -3.14
N TYR A 185 6.80 -9.02 -2.37
CA TYR A 185 5.77 -9.92 -1.85
C TYR A 185 5.07 -10.70 -2.97
N ASN A 186 4.68 -10.02 -4.05
CA ASN A 186 4.03 -10.67 -5.18
C ASN A 186 4.98 -11.62 -5.92
N GLN A 187 6.25 -11.23 -6.10
CA GLN A 187 7.27 -12.11 -6.67
C GLN A 187 7.49 -13.36 -5.81
N LEU A 188 7.56 -13.22 -4.49
CA LEU A 188 7.68 -14.36 -3.57
C LEU A 188 6.45 -15.27 -3.68
N ARG A 189 5.25 -14.69 -3.60
CA ARG A 189 3.99 -15.43 -3.62
C ARG A 189 3.83 -16.34 -4.84
N VAL A 190 4.21 -15.88 -6.04
CA VAL A 190 4.08 -16.69 -7.27
C VAL A 190 5.05 -17.88 -7.34
N ASN A 191 6.13 -17.85 -6.56
CA ASN A 191 7.10 -18.95 -6.48
C ASN A 191 6.76 -19.98 -5.39
N LEU A 192 5.69 -19.75 -4.61
CA LEU A 192 5.28 -20.61 -3.50
C LEU A 192 4.13 -21.55 -3.87
N LYS A 193 4.05 -22.70 -3.20
CA LYS A 193 2.91 -23.64 -3.30
C LYS A 193 1.66 -23.04 -2.64
N PRO A 194 0.44 -23.51 -2.98
CA PRO A 194 -0.80 -22.94 -2.43
C PRO A 194 -0.87 -22.89 -0.89
N ALA A 195 -0.34 -23.91 -0.20
CA ALA A 195 -0.29 -23.93 1.26
C ALA A 195 0.64 -22.83 1.82
N GLU A 196 1.81 -22.63 1.20
CA GLU A 196 2.81 -21.64 1.60
C GLU A 196 2.33 -20.20 1.27
N GLN A 197 1.61 -20.02 0.16
CA GLN A 197 0.97 -18.73 -0.15
C GLN A 197 -0.02 -18.32 0.93
N LYS A 198 -0.82 -19.27 1.44
CA LYS A 198 -1.78 -19.01 2.52
C LYS A 198 -1.07 -18.58 3.81
N THR A 199 0.04 -19.24 4.17
CA THR A 199 0.80 -18.87 5.37
C THR A 199 1.55 -17.55 5.20
N LEU A 200 2.11 -17.28 4.02
CA LEU A 200 2.74 -15.99 3.70
C LEU A 200 1.71 -14.85 3.81
N LYS A 201 0.51 -15.02 3.23
CA LYS A 201 -0.55 -14.01 3.31
C LYS A 201 -0.96 -13.73 4.76
N ALA A 202 -1.15 -14.77 5.57
CA ALA A 202 -1.48 -14.61 6.98
C ALA A 202 -0.37 -13.88 7.75
N ALA A 203 0.90 -14.25 7.54
CA ALA A 203 2.03 -13.58 8.17
C ALA A 203 2.14 -12.09 7.74
N GLN A 204 1.87 -11.79 6.48
CA GLN A 204 1.91 -10.43 5.96
C GLN A 204 0.78 -9.56 6.55
N ALA A 205 -0.44 -10.10 6.70
CA ALA A 205 -1.55 -9.40 7.33
C ALA A 205 -1.26 -9.06 8.80
N GLU A 206 -0.66 -10.00 9.57
CA GLU A 206 -0.25 -9.72 10.95
C GLU A 206 0.90 -8.69 11.02
N TRP A 207 1.83 -8.72 10.06
CA TRP A 207 2.87 -7.71 9.96
C TRP A 207 2.29 -6.30 9.68
N ILE A 208 1.26 -6.19 8.84
CA ILE A 208 0.57 -4.90 8.58
C ILE A 208 -0.06 -4.36 9.86
N LYS A 209 -0.74 -5.21 10.65
CA LYS A 209 -1.29 -4.80 11.95
C LYS A 209 -0.20 -4.30 12.90
N TYR A 210 0.93 -5.00 12.96
CA TYR A 210 2.10 -4.57 13.72
C TYR A 210 2.62 -3.22 13.21
N ARG A 211 2.82 -3.05 11.90
CA ARG A 211 3.31 -1.81 11.28
C ARG A 211 2.42 -0.63 11.65
N ASP A 212 1.10 -0.79 11.51
CA ASP A 212 0.15 0.29 11.75
C ASP A 212 0.07 0.65 13.25
N ALA A 213 0.12 -0.35 14.13
CA ALA A 213 0.19 -0.13 15.58
C ALA A 213 1.50 0.56 15.99
N GLU A 214 2.63 0.14 15.42
CA GLU A 214 3.94 0.71 15.68
C GLU A 214 4.02 2.16 15.16
N PHE A 215 3.45 2.44 13.98
CA PHE A 215 3.34 3.79 13.45
C PHE A 215 2.50 4.68 14.34
N ALA A 216 1.35 4.22 14.81
CA ALA A 216 0.50 4.97 15.74
C ALA A 216 1.24 5.29 17.05
N PHE A 217 1.95 4.30 17.61
CA PHE A 217 2.78 4.51 18.79
C PHE A 217 3.89 5.53 18.55
N LYS A 218 4.65 5.41 17.45
CA LYS A 218 5.73 6.33 17.10
C LYS A 218 5.24 7.75 16.89
N ILE A 219 4.12 7.94 16.19
CA ILE A 219 3.47 9.26 16.05
C ILE A 219 3.19 9.85 17.43
N SER A 220 2.52 9.09 18.31
CA SER A 220 2.21 9.56 19.67
C SER A 220 3.47 9.86 20.50
N LEU A 221 4.51 9.05 20.36
CA LEU A 221 5.77 9.23 21.09
C LEU A 221 6.48 10.51 20.61
N TYR A 222 6.68 10.65 19.30
CA TYR A 222 7.43 11.76 18.73
C TYR A 222 6.68 13.10 18.83
N ASP A 223 5.34 13.12 18.71
CA ASP A 223 4.54 14.33 18.89
C ASP A 223 4.56 14.87 20.33
N SER A 224 4.86 14.01 21.32
CA SER A 224 5.03 14.42 22.72
C SER A 224 6.36 15.14 22.99
N LEU A 225 7.31 15.07 22.04
CA LEU A 225 8.65 15.62 22.20
C LEU A 225 8.78 17.00 21.54
N GLN A 226 9.60 17.88 22.12
CA GLN A 226 9.81 19.22 21.59
C GLN A 226 10.95 19.25 20.57
N GLY A 227 10.71 19.92 19.44
CA GLY A 227 11.71 20.15 18.40
C GLY A 227 11.38 19.44 17.09
N THR A 228 11.72 20.06 15.97
CA THR A 228 11.33 19.57 14.65
C THR A 228 12.09 18.31 14.23
N MET A 229 13.25 18.04 14.83
CA MET A 229 14.06 16.84 14.57
C MET A 229 13.27 15.55 14.80
N TYR A 230 12.39 15.50 15.80
CA TYR A 230 11.57 14.32 16.08
C TYR A 230 10.57 13.99 14.96
N LYS A 231 10.20 14.97 14.12
CA LYS A 231 9.39 14.72 12.91
C LYS A 231 10.20 14.00 11.83
N VAL A 232 11.48 14.35 11.69
CA VAL A 232 12.42 13.68 10.78
C VAL A 232 12.64 12.24 11.24
N MET A 233 12.92 12.05 12.54
CA MET A 233 13.10 10.72 13.13
C MET A 233 11.87 9.83 12.94
N ASN A 234 10.66 10.36 13.16
CA ASN A 234 9.43 9.62 12.90
C ASN A 234 9.32 9.16 11.42
N ALA A 235 9.63 10.05 10.47
CA ALA A 235 9.57 9.71 9.05
C ALA A 235 10.60 8.64 8.67
N GLU A 236 11.83 8.75 9.17
CA GLU A 236 12.90 7.77 8.97
C GLU A 236 12.53 6.40 9.55
N ASP A 237 12.05 6.38 10.79
CA ASP A 237 11.63 5.17 11.48
C ASP A 237 10.52 4.41 10.74
N ARG A 238 9.58 5.14 10.13
CA ARG A 238 8.49 4.55 9.34
C ARG A 238 9.01 3.93 8.05
N LEU A 239 9.94 4.62 7.37
CA LEU A 239 10.63 4.09 6.19
C LEU A 239 11.37 2.79 6.53
N GLU A 240 12.16 2.78 7.60
CA GLU A 240 13.00 1.65 7.99
C GLU A 240 12.18 0.39 8.35
N ILE A 241 11.00 0.55 8.97
CA ILE A 241 10.10 -0.58 9.24
C ILE A 241 9.69 -1.28 7.93
N VAL A 242 9.32 -0.51 6.91
CA VAL A 242 8.89 -1.05 5.61
C VAL A 242 10.08 -1.67 4.87
N LYS A 243 11.20 -0.94 4.80
CA LYS A 243 12.45 -1.41 4.18
C LYS A 243 12.92 -2.74 4.75
N LYS A 244 12.94 -2.87 6.08
CA LYS A 244 13.33 -4.12 6.75
C LYS A 244 12.46 -5.29 6.31
N ARG A 245 11.14 -5.09 6.23
CA ARG A 245 10.23 -6.14 5.77
C ARG A 245 10.49 -6.51 4.31
N THR A 246 10.74 -5.53 3.45
CA THR A 246 11.14 -5.78 2.05
C THR A 246 12.36 -6.69 2.00
N SER A 247 13.43 -6.37 2.74
CA SER A 247 14.64 -7.19 2.77
C SER A 247 14.44 -8.61 3.31
N GLU A 248 13.53 -8.80 4.29
CA GLU A 248 13.14 -10.13 4.76
C GLU A 248 12.49 -10.95 3.63
N LEU A 249 11.54 -10.35 2.90
CA LEU A 249 10.85 -11.01 1.79
C LEU A 249 11.79 -11.30 0.60
N GLU A 250 12.71 -10.38 0.31
CA GLU A 250 13.76 -10.59 -0.71
C GLU A 250 14.66 -11.76 -0.35
N SER A 251 15.02 -11.89 0.92
CA SER A 251 15.82 -13.00 1.42
C SER A 251 15.11 -14.34 1.22
N TYR A 252 13.79 -14.41 1.49
CA TYR A 252 13.01 -15.61 1.20
C TYR A 252 12.95 -15.91 -0.30
N LEU A 253 12.74 -14.89 -1.14
CA LEU A 253 12.69 -15.05 -2.59
C LEU A 253 14.03 -15.55 -3.14
N LYS A 254 15.15 -15.11 -2.58
CA LYS A 254 16.49 -15.57 -2.95
C LYS A 254 16.67 -17.05 -2.64
N LEU A 255 16.24 -17.52 -1.47
CA LEU A 255 16.31 -18.94 -1.09
C LEU A 255 15.53 -19.87 -2.03
N LEU A 256 14.50 -19.37 -2.71
CA LEU A 256 13.73 -20.15 -3.70
C LEU A 256 14.40 -20.22 -5.09
N LYS A 257 15.39 -19.36 -5.35
CA LYS A 257 16.10 -19.27 -6.64
C LYS A 257 17.45 -20.01 -6.62
N GLU A 258 17.88 -20.47 -5.44
CA GLU A 258 19.05 -21.32 -5.23
C GLU A 258 18.69 -22.80 -5.40
#